data_AF-A0A353DBZ1-F1
#
_entry.id   AF-A0A353DBZ1-F1
#
_cell.length_a   1.000
_cell.length_b   1.000
_cell.length_c   1.000
_cell.angle_alpha   90.00
_cell.angle_beta   90.00
_cell.angle_gamma   90.00
#
_symmetry.space_group_name_H-M   'P 1'
#
loop_
_entity.id
_entity.type
_entity.pdbx_description
1 polymer ?
#
loop_
_entity_poly.entity_id
_entity_poly.type
_entity_poly.pdbx_seq_one_letter_code
_entity_poly.pdbx_strand_id
1 'polypeptide(L)'
;MDWALGARPICDYENLSDLRERIAPGYLTWALLYGGSGQTRRNAVSATVLDCRGLPCPQPVLKCKQCLDQGVSGSLRVLVDNEPAKENVTRFLASQGLRVQTAAVDGGFALDATGNAASPAPAQAAPRARESQVQIAVFITASTIGRGDETLGGKLMFNFLSTLPELGPELWRVVLVNSGVRLAVEGSPCLEKLQALEAAGVLVLVCGTCLEHFGLLERKRVGQTTNMLDVVTSLQLASKVIHV
;
A
#
# COMPACT_ATOMS: atom_id res chain seq x y z
N MET A 1 1.02 -34.74 -10.15
CA MET A 1 0.74 -34.67 -11.60
C MET A 1 0.95 -33.23 -12.01
N ASP A 2 1.89 -33.05 -12.94
CA ASP A 2 2.50 -31.80 -13.40
C ASP A 2 1.51 -30.69 -13.78
N TRP A 3 1.82 -29.46 -13.35
CA TRP A 3 1.19 -28.22 -13.82
C TRP A 3 2.04 -27.49 -14.88
N ALA A 4 3.11 -28.12 -15.35
CA ALA A 4 3.86 -27.62 -16.50
C ALA A 4 3.22 -28.15 -17.80
N LEU A 5 2.63 -27.25 -18.59
CA LEU A 5 2.61 -27.20 -20.07
C LEU A 5 1.35 -26.44 -20.56
N GLY A 6 1.54 -25.26 -21.19
CA GLY A 6 0.52 -24.75 -22.12
C GLY A 6 0.43 -23.25 -22.40
N ALA A 7 1.13 -22.35 -21.71
CA ALA A 7 1.17 -20.93 -22.09
C ALA A 7 2.44 -20.65 -22.89
N ARG A 8 2.35 -20.76 -24.23
CA ARG A 8 3.44 -20.31 -25.10
C ARG A 8 3.55 -18.78 -25.06
N PRO A 9 4.75 -18.20 -24.97
CA PRO A 9 4.94 -16.77 -25.10
C PRO A 9 4.44 -16.27 -26.46
N ILE A 10 3.94 -15.03 -26.51
CA ILE A 10 3.30 -14.41 -27.70
C ILE A 10 4.21 -14.43 -28.94
N CYS A 11 5.53 -14.61 -28.76
CA CYS A 11 6.51 -14.73 -29.85
C CYS A 11 6.44 -16.05 -30.64
N ASP A 12 5.65 -17.05 -30.20
CA ASP A 12 5.54 -18.34 -30.86
C ASP A 12 4.40 -18.41 -31.90
N TYR A 13 3.67 -17.32 -32.12
CA TYR A 13 2.60 -17.25 -33.12
C TYR A 13 3.14 -16.59 -34.39
N GLU A 14 3.26 -17.38 -35.46
CA GLU A 14 3.77 -16.93 -36.76
C GLU A 14 2.78 -16.02 -37.51
N ASN A 15 1.52 -15.90 -37.08
CA ASN A 15 0.51 -15.08 -37.76
C ASN A 15 -0.49 -14.39 -36.80
N LEU A 16 -0.80 -13.12 -37.09
CA LEU A 16 -1.67 -12.22 -36.34
C LEU A 16 -3.16 -12.63 -36.34
N SER A 17 -3.55 -13.63 -37.14
CA SER A 17 -4.92 -14.18 -37.15
C SER A 17 -5.26 -14.95 -35.87
N ASP A 18 -4.30 -15.67 -35.28
CA ASP A 18 -4.54 -16.49 -34.07
C ASP A 18 -4.72 -15.65 -32.80
N LEU A 19 -4.19 -14.42 -32.80
CA LEU A 19 -4.32 -13.49 -31.68
C LEU A 19 -5.70 -12.81 -31.63
N ARG A 20 -6.40 -12.75 -32.78
CA ARG A 20 -7.69 -12.07 -32.92
C ARG A 20 -8.86 -12.81 -32.29
N GLU A 21 -8.78 -14.14 -32.15
CA GLU A 21 -9.90 -14.93 -31.59
C GLU A 21 -9.89 -15.01 -30.05
N ARG A 22 -8.79 -14.61 -29.38
CA ARG A 22 -8.63 -14.80 -27.92
C ARG A 22 -8.55 -13.52 -27.09
N ILE A 23 -8.56 -12.34 -27.72
CA ILE A 23 -8.46 -11.06 -27.04
C ILE A 23 -9.78 -10.30 -27.19
N ALA A 24 -10.43 -9.98 -26.06
CA ALA A 24 -11.68 -9.24 -26.03
C ALA A 24 -11.54 -7.87 -26.73
N PRO A 25 -12.62 -7.33 -27.35
CA PRO A 25 -12.52 -6.31 -28.40
C PRO A 25 -11.92 -4.94 -28.01
N GLY A 26 -11.64 -4.69 -26.73
CA GLY A 26 -11.08 -3.43 -26.22
C GLY A 26 -9.55 -3.34 -26.16
N TYR A 27 -8.82 -4.43 -26.43
CA TYR A 27 -7.35 -4.49 -26.22
C TYR A 27 -6.49 -4.19 -27.45
N LEU A 28 -7.09 -4.09 -28.65
CA LEU A 28 -6.37 -3.89 -29.91
C LEU A 28 -5.91 -2.45 -30.17
N THR A 29 -6.37 -1.46 -29.40
CA THR A 29 -6.04 -0.05 -29.59
C THR A 29 -4.68 0.37 -29.02
N TRP A 30 -4.06 -0.41 -28.12
CA TRP A 30 -2.77 -0.03 -27.53
C TRP A 30 -1.55 -0.43 -28.38
N ALA A 31 -1.61 -1.56 -29.10
CA ALA A 31 -0.51 -2.03 -29.93
C ALA A 31 -0.24 -1.15 -31.16
N LEU A 32 -1.24 -0.38 -31.61
CA LEU A 32 -1.16 0.40 -32.86
C LEU A 32 -0.61 1.82 -32.69
N LEU A 33 -0.51 2.36 -31.48
CA LEU A 33 -0.03 3.74 -31.27
C LEU A 33 1.50 3.90 -31.41
N TYR A 34 2.26 2.80 -31.53
CA TYR A 34 3.73 2.84 -31.70
C TYR A 34 4.28 2.03 -32.89
N GLY A 35 3.40 1.44 -33.71
CA GLY A 35 3.77 0.58 -34.84
C GLY A 35 3.95 1.33 -36.16
N GLY A 36 4.87 2.30 -36.20
CA GLY A 36 5.33 2.87 -37.46
C GLY A 36 6.11 1.81 -38.27
N SER A 37 5.69 1.59 -39.52
CA SER A 37 6.34 0.69 -40.47
C SER A 37 7.80 1.06 -40.68
N GLY A 38 8.72 0.17 -40.33
CA GLY A 38 10.13 0.31 -40.69
C GLY A 38 11.08 -0.23 -39.63
N GLN A 39 11.53 -1.47 -39.86
CA GLN A 39 12.86 -1.99 -39.52
C GLN A 39 13.61 -1.25 -38.39
N THR A 40 13.25 -1.49 -37.13
CA THR A 40 14.19 -1.30 -36.02
C THR A 40 13.81 -2.28 -34.92
N ARG A 41 14.75 -3.14 -34.52
CA ARG A 41 14.64 -3.95 -33.29
C ARG A 41 14.48 -2.99 -32.12
N ARG A 42 13.23 -2.66 -31.75
CA ARG A 42 12.91 -2.01 -30.48
C ARG A 42 12.63 -3.13 -29.50
N ASN A 43 13.38 -3.16 -28.41
CA ASN A 43 13.10 -3.95 -27.22
C ASN A 43 11.59 -3.85 -26.94
N ALA A 44 10.85 -4.94 -27.20
CA ALA A 44 9.50 -5.06 -26.69
C ALA A 44 9.66 -5.14 -25.17
N VAL A 45 9.42 -4.03 -24.48
CA VAL A 45 9.34 -4.00 -23.03
C VAL A 45 8.11 -4.85 -22.68
N SER A 46 8.33 -6.10 -22.27
CA SER A 46 7.25 -6.96 -21.79
C SER A 46 6.61 -6.28 -20.59
N ALA A 47 5.35 -5.88 -20.73
CA ALA A 47 4.59 -5.29 -19.65
C ALA A 47 3.94 -6.42 -18.82
N THR A 48 4.31 -6.53 -17.55
CA THR A 48 3.69 -7.49 -16.63
C THR A 48 2.41 -6.88 -16.07
N VAL A 49 1.31 -7.65 -16.08
CA VAL A 49 0.02 -7.22 -15.54
C VAL A 49 -0.35 -8.08 -14.34
N LEU A 50 -0.65 -7.45 -13.20
CA LEU A 50 -1.15 -8.09 -11.99
C LEU A 50 -2.59 -7.67 -11.73
N ASP A 51 -3.52 -8.61 -11.78
CA ASP A 51 -4.89 -8.37 -11.31
C ASP A 51 -4.99 -8.70 -9.81
N CYS A 52 -5.22 -7.66 -9.01
CA CYS A 52 -5.33 -7.72 -7.56
C CYS A 52 -6.73 -7.30 -7.07
N ARG A 53 -7.70 -7.16 -7.98
CA ARG A 53 -9.10 -6.89 -7.60
C ARG A 53 -9.67 -8.05 -6.78
N GLY A 54 -10.53 -7.73 -5.81
CA GLY A 54 -11.13 -8.67 -4.87
C GLY A 54 -10.18 -9.19 -3.78
N LEU A 55 -8.91 -8.77 -3.78
CA LEU A 55 -7.94 -9.24 -2.80
C LEU A 55 -7.89 -8.30 -1.58
N PRO A 56 -8.06 -8.83 -0.35
CA PRO A 56 -7.91 -8.02 0.85
C PRO A 56 -6.44 -7.66 1.07
N CYS A 57 -6.20 -6.54 1.74
CA CYS A 57 -4.86 -6.19 2.18
C CYS A 57 -4.31 -7.26 3.16
N PRO A 58 -3.00 -7.59 3.09
CA PRO A 58 -1.93 -6.95 2.31
C PRO A 58 -1.69 -7.58 0.92
N GLN A 59 -2.58 -8.45 0.42
CA GLN A 59 -2.31 -9.29 -0.75
C GLN A 59 -1.90 -8.51 -2.01
N PRO A 60 -2.53 -7.35 -2.37
CA PRO A 60 -2.08 -6.56 -3.52
C PRO A 60 -0.61 -6.13 -3.42
N VAL A 61 -0.18 -5.71 -2.24
CA VAL A 61 1.20 -5.25 -1.98
C VAL A 61 2.17 -6.43 -2.01
N LEU A 62 1.81 -7.57 -1.41
CA LEU A 62 2.63 -8.78 -1.42
C LEU A 62 2.86 -9.32 -2.84
N LYS A 63 1.82 -9.33 -3.69
CA LYS A 63 1.95 -9.73 -5.09
C LYS A 63 2.90 -8.81 -5.87
N CYS A 64 2.79 -7.50 -5.64
CA CYS A 64 3.73 -6.54 -6.23
C CYS A 64 5.16 -6.81 -5.77
N LYS A 65 5.37 -7.02 -4.47
CA LYS A 65 6.69 -7.36 -3.92
C LYS A 65 7.28 -8.61 -4.56
N GLN A 66 6.51 -9.70 -4.64
CA GLN A 66 6.94 -10.95 -5.26
C GLN A 66 7.32 -10.76 -6.74
N CYS A 67 6.54 -9.97 -7.48
CA CYS A 67 6.83 -9.66 -8.88
C CYS A 67 8.15 -8.88 -9.03
N LEU A 68 8.43 -7.92 -8.14
CA LEU A 68 9.68 -7.16 -8.17
C LEU A 68 10.89 -8.00 -7.73
N ASP A 69 10.73 -8.83 -6.69
CA ASP A 69 11.78 -9.74 -6.19
C ASP A 69 12.21 -10.77 -7.26
N GLN A 70 11.31 -11.13 -8.18
CA GLN A 70 11.59 -12.04 -9.31
C GLN A 70 12.38 -11.37 -10.44
N GLY A 71 12.77 -10.10 -10.31
CA GLY A 71 13.63 -9.41 -11.27
C GLY A 71 12.91 -8.99 -12.56
N VAL A 72 11.58 -8.87 -12.53
CA VAL A 72 10.80 -8.40 -13.69
C VAL A 72 11.30 -7.01 -14.11
N SER A 73 11.97 -6.99 -15.26
CA SER A 73 12.55 -5.78 -15.84
C SER A 73 11.60 -5.24 -16.92
N GLY A 74 10.90 -4.15 -16.61
CA GLY A 74 9.91 -3.56 -17.52
C GLY A 74 8.86 -2.71 -16.80
N SER A 75 7.79 -2.36 -17.51
CA SER A 75 6.62 -1.69 -16.92
C SER A 75 5.71 -2.70 -16.23
N LEU A 76 5.29 -2.41 -15.00
CA LEU A 76 4.34 -3.20 -14.22
C LEU A 76 2.99 -2.48 -14.19
N ARG A 77 1.92 -3.16 -14.62
CA ARG A 77 0.54 -2.68 -14.46
C ARG A 77 -0.15 -3.46 -13.36
N VAL A 78 -0.74 -2.79 -12.37
CA VAL A 78 -1.49 -3.42 -11.27
C VAL A 78 -2.94 -2.95 -11.30
N LEU A 79 -3.89 -3.88 -11.29
CA LEU A 79 -5.32 -3.58 -11.18
C LEU A 79 -5.79 -3.81 -9.75
N VAL A 80 -6.49 -2.83 -9.18
CA VAL A 80 -7.09 -2.89 -7.83
C VAL A 80 -8.51 -2.34 -7.88
N ASP A 81 -9.36 -2.71 -6.94
CA ASP A 81 -10.80 -2.41 -6.96
C ASP A 81 -11.25 -1.36 -5.93
N ASN A 82 -10.35 -0.94 -5.03
CA ASN A 82 -10.68 0.01 -3.97
C ASN A 82 -9.57 1.05 -3.73
N GLU A 83 -9.97 2.17 -3.12
CA GLU A 83 -9.11 3.32 -2.84
C GLU A 83 -7.94 2.96 -1.89
N PRO A 84 -8.13 2.19 -0.80
CA PRO A 84 -7.03 1.73 0.06
C PRO A 84 -5.99 0.88 -0.66
N ALA A 85 -6.41 -0.04 -1.53
CA ALA A 85 -5.51 -0.86 -2.32
C ALA A 85 -4.72 0.00 -3.31
N LYS A 86 -5.37 1.00 -3.94
CA LYS A 86 -4.69 1.98 -4.80
C LYS A 86 -3.61 2.76 -4.03
N GLU A 87 -3.97 3.35 -2.88
CA GLU A 87 -3.04 4.12 -2.05
C GLU A 87 -1.86 3.27 -1.57
N ASN A 88 -2.13 2.08 -1.02
CA ASN A 88 -1.12 1.16 -0.51
C ASN A 88 -0.16 0.65 -1.60
N VAL A 89 -0.68 0.22 -2.75
CA VAL A 89 0.15 -0.28 -3.86
C VAL A 89 0.97 0.86 -4.47
N THR A 90 0.37 2.05 -4.65
CA THR A 90 1.08 3.24 -5.14
C THR A 90 2.27 3.57 -4.23
N ARG A 91 2.03 3.65 -2.91
CA ARG A 91 3.08 3.93 -1.93
C ARG A 91 4.18 2.87 -1.96
N PHE A 92 3.81 1.59 -1.98
CA PHE A 92 4.78 0.50 -2.02
C PHE A 92 5.66 0.56 -3.27
N LEU A 93 5.06 0.68 -4.46
CA LEU A 93 5.81 0.74 -5.72
C LEU A 93 6.72 1.98 -5.78
N ALA A 94 6.24 3.13 -5.30
CA ALA A 94 7.05 4.34 -5.17
C ALA A 94 8.23 4.14 -4.20
N SER A 95 8.04 3.42 -3.09
CA SER A 95 9.12 3.12 -2.15
C SER A 95 10.19 2.19 -2.74
N GLN A 96 9.86 1.44 -3.80
CA GLN A 96 10.82 0.64 -4.58
C GLN A 96 11.53 1.46 -5.67
N GLY A 97 11.35 2.78 -5.71
CA GLY A 97 11.97 3.68 -6.68
C GLY A 97 11.24 3.76 -8.03
N LEU A 98 10.04 3.19 -8.15
CA LEU A 98 9.25 3.23 -9.38
C LEU A 98 8.41 4.50 -9.47
N ARG A 99 8.23 5.03 -10.68
CA ARG A 99 7.23 6.07 -10.95
C ARG A 99 5.89 5.40 -11.24
N VAL A 100 4.85 5.77 -10.49
CA VAL A 100 3.50 5.20 -10.62
C VAL A 100 2.56 6.25 -11.23
N GLN A 101 1.85 5.87 -12.29
CA GLN A 101 0.72 6.64 -12.83
C GLN A 101 -0.57 5.86 -12.56
N THR A 102 -1.64 6.56 -12.17
CA THR A 102 -2.91 5.92 -11.83
C THR A 102 -4.02 6.40 -12.76
N ALA A 103 -4.86 5.48 -13.23
CA ALA A 103 -6.05 5.77 -14.02
C ALA A 103 -7.26 5.00 -13.49
N ALA A 104 -8.45 5.61 -13.57
CA ALA A 104 -9.71 4.91 -13.34
C ALA A 104 -9.99 3.97 -14.52
N VAL A 105 -10.44 2.75 -14.22
CA VAL A 105 -10.80 1.72 -15.21
C VAL A 105 -12.08 1.03 -14.77
N ASP A 106 -12.68 0.23 -15.66
CA ASP A 106 -13.85 -0.56 -15.30
C ASP A 106 -13.51 -1.54 -14.15
N GLY A 107 -14.33 -1.48 -13.09
CA GLY A 107 -14.12 -2.25 -11.86
C GLY A 107 -12.94 -1.80 -10.99
N GLY A 108 -12.44 -0.56 -11.12
CA GLY A 108 -11.50 0.02 -10.15
C GLY A 108 -10.44 0.95 -10.73
N PHE A 109 -9.17 0.67 -10.41
CA PHE A 109 -8.01 1.50 -10.74
C PHE A 109 -6.89 0.68 -11.37
N ALA A 110 -6.22 1.25 -12.36
CA ALA A 110 -4.99 0.74 -12.94
C ALA A 110 -3.80 1.59 -12.49
N LEU A 111 -2.74 0.94 -12.01
CA LEU A 111 -1.50 1.55 -11.56
C LEU A 111 -0.37 1.10 -12.50
N ASP A 112 0.13 2.03 -13.30
CA ASP A 112 1.23 1.80 -14.24
C ASP A 112 2.54 2.27 -13.61
N ALA A 113 3.37 1.31 -13.21
CA ALA A 113 4.68 1.54 -12.62
C ALA A 113 5.80 1.36 -13.65
N THR A 114 6.65 2.39 -13.77
CA THR A 114 7.77 2.42 -14.73
C THR A 114 9.03 2.93 -14.05
N GLY A 115 10.19 2.42 -14.49
CA GLY A 115 11.49 2.79 -13.98
C GLY A 115 12.38 1.58 -13.79
N ASN A 116 13.68 1.82 -13.64
CA ASN A 116 14.59 0.78 -13.21
C ASN A 116 14.45 0.65 -11.68
N ALA A 117 14.01 -0.51 -11.20
CA ALA A 117 14.12 -0.88 -9.78
C ALA A 117 15.60 -0.83 -9.27
N ALA A 118 16.56 -0.59 -10.18
CA ALA A 118 17.98 -0.40 -9.94
C ALA A 118 18.44 1.07 -9.79
N SER A 119 17.54 2.00 -9.43
CA SER A 119 17.98 3.30 -8.89
C SER A 119 17.06 3.75 -7.77
N PRO A 120 17.58 3.93 -6.55
CA PRO A 120 16.83 4.65 -5.54
C PRO A 120 16.54 6.04 -6.14
N ALA A 121 15.26 6.44 -6.18
CA ALA A 121 14.92 7.85 -6.31
C ALA A 121 15.76 8.65 -5.29
N PRO A 122 16.19 9.89 -5.61
CA PRO A 122 17.09 10.64 -4.73
C PRO A 122 16.51 10.61 -3.33
N ALA A 123 17.26 9.99 -2.43
CA ALA A 123 16.92 9.89 -1.04
C ALA A 123 16.49 11.28 -0.60
N GLN A 124 15.20 11.44 -0.24
CA GLN A 124 14.87 12.41 0.80
C GLN A 124 15.87 12.10 1.89
N ALA A 125 16.76 13.07 2.14
CA ALA A 125 18.02 12.90 2.84
C ALA A 125 17.89 11.78 3.87
N ALA A 126 18.62 10.68 3.65
CA ALA A 126 18.74 9.64 4.66
C ALA A 126 18.92 10.37 5.99
N PRO A 127 18.07 10.13 7.01
CA PRO A 127 18.29 10.76 8.30
C PRO A 127 19.72 10.42 8.65
N ARG A 128 20.58 11.45 8.73
CA ARG A 128 21.96 11.34 9.23
C ARG A 128 21.90 10.33 10.34
N ALA A 129 22.69 9.25 10.24
CA ALA A 129 22.73 8.14 11.17
C ALA A 129 22.34 8.63 12.57
N ARG A 130 21.04 8.49 12.91
CA ARG A 130 20.56 8.91 14.21
C ARG A 130 21.21 7.89 15.12
N GLU A 131 22.14 8.36 15.96
CA GLU A 131 22.60 7.63 17.15
C GLU A 131 21.41 6.84 17.69
N SER A 132 21.58 5.54 17.93
CA SER A 132 20.54 4.54 18.20
C SER A 132 19.41 5.08 19.09
N GLN A 133 18.48 5.83 18.51
CA GLN A 133 17.35 6.41 19.19
C GLN A 133 16.33 5.28 19.30
N VAL A 134 15.94 4.98 20.53
CA VAL A 134 14.89 4.01 20.81
C VAL A 134 13.66 4.40 19.99
N GLN A 135 13.21 3.49 19.13
CA GLN A 135 12.04 3.70 18.29
C GLN A 135 10.83 3.01 18.91
N ILE A 136 9.96 3.79 19.56
CA ILE A 136 8.73 3.28 20.19
C ILE A 136 7.59 3.30 19.18
N ALA A 137 7.01 2.12 18.91
CA ALA A 137 5.77 1.99 18.16
C ALA A 137 4.62 1.67 19.12
N VAL A 138 3.49 2.37 18.98
CA VAL A 138 2.26 2.08 19.71
C VAL A 138 1.29 1.35 18.79
N PHE A 139 0.88 0.15 19.17
CA PHE A 139 -0.04 -0.69 18.42
C PHE A 139 -1.39 -0.76 19.14
N ILE A 140 -2.39 -0.07 18.58
CA ILE A 140 -3.71 0.10 19.18
C ILE A 140 -4.71 -0.75 18.40
N THR A 141 -5.32 -1.72 19.10
CA THR A 141 -6.23 -2.69 18.49
C THR A 141 -7.70 -2.46 18.84
N ALA A 142 -7.97 -1.56 19.78
CA ALA A 142 -9.32 -1.24 20.24
C ALA A 142 -9.54 0.27 20.39
N SER A 143 -10.80 0.73 20.33
CA SER A 143 -11.16 2.13 20.64
C SER A 143 -11.23 2.44 22.14
N THR A 144 -11.02 1.44 23.00
CA THR A 144 -11.10 1.52 24.46
C THR A 144 -9.93 0.76 25.08
N ILE A 145 -9.51 1.17 26.29
CA ILE A 145 -8.52 0.41 27.08
C ILE A 145 -9.23 -0.52 28.06
N GLY A 146 -8.80 -1.79 28.09
CA GLY A 146 -9.38 -2.81 28.96
C GLY A 146 -10.70 -3.37 28.45
N ARG A 147 -11.38 -4.15 29.30
CA ARG A 147 -12.68 -4.77 29.02
C ARG A 147 -13.61 -4.58 30.22
N GLY A 148 -14.91 -4.47 29.96
CA GLY A 148 -15.93 -4.27 31.00
C GLY A 148 -16.74 -2.99 30.74
N ASP A 149 -16.32 -1.88 31.33
CA ASP A 149 -17.00 -0.59 31.18
C ASP A 149 -16.45 0.21 29.98
N GLU A 150 -17.27 0.36 28.93
CA GLU A 150 -16.89 1.08 27.72
C GLU A 150 -16.69 2.59 27.94
N THR A 151 -17.45 3.19 28.87
CA THR A 151 -17.35 4.62 29.16
C THR A 151 -16.02 4.94 29.83
N LEU A 152 -15.64 4.13 30.82
CA LEU A 152 -14.34 4.21 31.46
C LEU A 152 -13.23 3.88 30.46
N GLY A 153 -13.36 2.79 29.70
CA GLY A 153 -12.38 2.37 28.71
C GLY A 153 -12.11 3.44 27.64
N GLY A 154 -13.14 4.17 27.21
CA GLY A 154 -13.01 5.32 26.31
C GLY A 154 -12.28 6.50 26.95
N LYS A 155 -12.59 6.84 28.21
CA LYS A 155 -11.86 7.88 28.97
C LYS A 155 -10.39 7.51 29.15
N LEU A 156 -10.09 6.24 29.43
CA LEU A 156 -8.72 5.74 29.55
C LEU A 156 -7.97 5.83 28.22
N MET A 157 -8.61 5.49 27.10
CA MET A 157 -8.02 5.65 25.76
C MET A 157 -7.72 7.12 25.45
N PHE A 158 -8.65 8.02 25.75
CA PHE A 158 -8.43 9.46 25.58
C PHE A 158 -7.25 9.97 26.40
N ASN A 159 -7.17 9.58 27.67
CA ASN A 159 -6.06 9.96 28.55
C ASN A 159 -4.73 9.37 28.04
N PHE A 160 -4.73 8.10 27.63
CA PHE A 160 -3.55 7.44 27.08
C PHE A 160 -2.98 8.19 25.86
N LEU A 161 -3.83 8.49 24.87
CA LEU A 161 -3.41 9.25 23.68
C LEU A 161 -2.96 10.67 24.04
N SER A 162 -3.57 11.29 25.05
CA SER A 162 -3.17 12.61 25.53
C SER A 162 -1.81 12.60 26.23
N THR A 163 -1.38 11.47 26.77
CA THR A 163 -0.08 11.29 27.46
C THR A 163 1.02 10.77 26.52
N LEU A 164 0.69 10.23 25.35
CA LEU A 164 1.69 9.77 24.37
C LEU A 164 2.77 10.81 24.00
N PRO A 165 2.50 12.13 23.91
CA PRO A 165 3.53 13.13 23.64
C PRO A 165 4.69 13.15 24.65
N GLU A 166 4.49 12.67 25.88
CA GLU A 166 5.53 12.59 26.92
C GLU A 166 6.63 11.58 26.57
N LEU A 167 6.38 10.67 25.62
CA LEU A 167 7.43 9.80 25.05
C LEU A 167 8.42 10.56 24.16
N GLY A 168 8.11 11.83 23.85
CA GLY A 168 9.01 12.73 23.13
C GLY A 168 9.45 12.17 21.76
N PRO A 169 10.72 12.40 21.37
CA PRO A 169 11.23 12.01 20.05
C PRO A 169 11.36 10.49 19.84
N GLU A 170 11.21 9.68 20.89
CA GLU A 170 11.26 8.22 20.79
C GLU A 170 9.98 7.64 20.19
N LEU A 171 8.84 8.33 20.35
CA LEU A 171 7.58 7.93 19.72
C LEU A 171 7.60 8.32 18.24
N TRP A 172 7.84 7.33 17.39
CA TRP A 172 7.91 7.55 15.94
C TRP A 172 6.68 7.05 15.19
N ARG A 173 5.89 6.14 15.79
CA ARG A 173 4.75 5.53 15.11
C ARG A 173 3.58 5.16 16.03
N VAL A 174 2.37 5.44 15.55
CA VAL A 174 1.12 4.91 16.09
C VAL A 174 0.43 4.10 14.99
N VAL A 175 0.04 2.87 15.29
CA VAL A 175 -0.64 1.96 14.36
C VAL A 175 -2.01 1.62 14.92
N LEU A 176 -3.05 1.93 14.16
CA LEU A 176 -4.45 1.67 14.49
C LEU A 176 -5.00 0.53 13.62
N VAL A 177 -5.45 -0.54 14.27
CA VAL A 177 -6.12 -1.68 13.62
C VAL A 177 -7.42 -2.01 14.33
N ASN A 178 -8.24 -2.86 13.70
CA ASN A 178 -9.53 -3.31 14.23
C ASN A 178 -10.38 -2.10 14.69
N SER A 179 -11.03 -2.13 15.87
CA SER A 179 -11.86 -0.99 16.30
C SER A 179 -11.06 0.25 16.67
N GLY A 180 -9.73 0.14 16.83
CA GLY A 180 -8.82 1.28 17.01
C GLY A 180 -8.88 2.29 15.85
N VAL A 181 -9.24 1.87 14.63
CA VAL A 181 -9.40 2.81 13.49
C VAL A 181 -10.50 3.85 13.73
N ARG A 182 -11.45 3.58 14.63
CA ARG A 182 -12.51 4.52 15.02
C ARG A 182 -11.97 5.75 15.73
N LEU A 183 -10.75 5.69 16.25
CA LEU A 183 -10.11 6.83 16.91
C LEU A 183 -9.72 7.92 15.91
N ALA A 184 -9.45 7.55 14.66
CA ALA A 184 -8.95 8.43 13.59
C ALA A 184 -10.04 9.01 12.67
N VAL A 185 -11.31 8.87 13.03
CA VAL A 185 -12.45 9.33 12.22
C VAL A 185 -13.23 10.47 12.87
N GLU A 186 -13.98 11.20 12.05
CA GLU A 186 -14.87 12.27 12.51
C GLU A 186 -15.84 11.81 13.60
N GLY A 187 -15.96 12.61 14.66
CA GLY A 187 -16.80 12.34 15.85
C GLY A 187 -16.07 11.60 16.97
N SER A 188 -14.83 11.14 16.76
CA SER A 188 -14.00 10.58 17.82
C SER A 188 -13.51 11.67 18.79
N PRO A 189 -13.70 11.51 20.11
CA PRO A 189 -13.10 12.42 21.10
C PRO A 189 -11.57 12.44 21.05
N CYS A 190 -10.96 11.41 20.47
CA CYS A 190 -9.51 11.24 20.39
C CYS A 190 -8.89 11.83 19.11
N LEU A 191 -9.73 12.32 18.17
CA LEU A 191 -9.27 12.72 16.84
C LEU A 191 -8.19 13.81 16.90
N GLU A 192 -8.44 14.88 17.66
CA GLU A 192 -7.50 16.00 17.79
C GLU A 192 -6.17 15.57 18.42
N LYS A 193 -6.18 14.56 19.30
CA LYS A 193 -4.96 14.03 19.91
C LYS A 193 -4.08 13.31 18.89
N LEU A 194 -4.70 12.51 18.02
CA LEU A 194 -3.98 11.87 16.91
C LEU A 194 -3.47 12.89 15.89
N GLN A 195 -4.24 13.94 15.60
CA GLN A 195 -3.80 15.02 14.69
C GLN A 195 -2.61 15.78 15.26
N ALA A 196 -2.59 16.04 16.58
CA ALA A 196 -1.46 16.66 17.25
C ALA A 196 -0.19 15.79 17.18
N LEU A 197 -0.33 14.46 17.32
CA LEU A 197 0.79 13.52 17.16
C LEU A 197 1.33 13.54 15.72
N GLU A 198 0.44 13.51 14.71
CA GLU A 198 0.84 13.60 13.30
C GLU A 198 1.55 14.93 13.00
N ALA A 199 1.03 16.04 13.52
CA ALA A 199 1.66 17.37 13.40
C ALA A 199 3.03 17.44 14.11
N ALA A 200 3.23 16.67 15.18
CA ALA A 200 4.51 16.54 15.87
C ALA A 200 5.51 15.61 15.15
N GLY A 201 5.14 15.03 14.01
CA GLY A 201 6.01 14.17 13.19
C GLY A 201 5.90 12.68 13.50
N VAL A 202 4.95 12.26 14.34
CA VAL A 202 4.66 10.85 14.58
C VAL A 202 3.90 10.29 13.39
N LEU A 203 4.35 9.19 12.80
CA LEU A 203 3.63 8.56 11.70
C LEU A 203 2.41 7.80 12.24
N VAL A 204 1.20 8.26 11.90
CA VAL A 204 -0.05 7.58 12.25
C VAL A 204 -0.49 6.70 11.08
N LEU A 205 -0.58 5.40 11.32
CA LEU A 205 -1.01 4.39 10.34
C LEU A 205 -2.39 3.86 10.71
N VAL A 206 -3.33 3.87 9.76
CA VAL A 206 -4.72 3.45 9.97
C VAL A 206 -5.07 2.32 9.02
N CYS A 207 -5.50 1.17 9.54
CA CYS A 207 -5.75 -0.02 8.72
C CYS A 207 -6.88 0.19 7.70
N GLY A 208 -6.56 0.12 6.41
CA GLY A 208 -7.53 0.31 5.32
C GLY A 208 -8.67 -0.70 5.34
N THR A 209 -8.36 -2.00 5.46
CA THR A 209 -9.37 -3.07 5.51
C THR A 209 -10.33 -2.91 6.69
N CYS A 210 -9.87 -2.41 7.84
CA CYS A 210 -10.74 -2.15 8.99
C CYS A 210 -11.66 -0.95 8.73
N LEU A 211 -11.16 0.11 8.08
CA LEU A 211 -11.99 1.25 7.68
C LEU A 211 -13.07 0.84 6.68
N GLU A 212 -12.73 0.03 5.68
CA GLU A 212 -13.70 -0.53 4.73
C GLU A 212 -14.76 -1.36 5.45
N HIS A 213 -14.33 -2.31 6.29
CA HIS A 213 -15.23 -3.19 7.04
C HIS A 213 -16.24 -2.41 7.90
N PHE A 214 -15.83 -1.30 8.52
CA PHE A 214 -16.73 -0.46 9.33
C PHE A 214 -17.45 0.65 8.54
N GLY A 215 -17.24 0.77 7.22
CA GLY A 215 -17.81 1.84 6.41
C GLY A 215 -17.32 3.23 6.80
N LEU A 216 -16.05 3.35 7.22
CA LEU A 216 -15.46 4.54 7.80
C LEU A 216 -14.43 5.24 6.91
N LEU A 217 -14.22 4.76 5.67
CA LEU A 217 -13.17 5.27 4.78
C LEU A 217 -13.24 6.79 4.59
N GLU A 218 -14.41 7.27 4.14
CA GLU A 218 -14.69 8.69 3.88
C GLU A 218 -14.73 9.56 5.15
N ARG A 219 -14.76 8.93 6.32
CA ARG A 219 -14.80 9.60 7.62
C ARG A 219 -13.42 9.71 8.28
N LYS A 220 -12.38 9.10 7.71
CA LYS A 220 -11.00 9.25 8.20
C LYS A 220 -10.57 10.72 8.11
N ARG A 221 -9.98 11.25 9.18
CA ARG A 221 -9.53 12.66 9.27
C ARG A 221 -8.06 12.82 9.67
N VAL A 222 -7.38 11.72 9.99
CA VAL A 222 -5.96 11.70 10.38
C VAL A 222 -5.31 10.37 10.01
N GLY A 223 -4.00 10.39 9.74
CA GLY A 223 -3.20 9.20 9.49
C GLY A 223 -3.27 8.67 8.06
N GLN A 224 -2.24 7.94 7.69
CA GLN A 224 -2.10 7.31 6.38
C GLN A 224 -2.77 5.94 6.36
N THR A 225 -3.46 5.60 5.27
CA THR A 225 -4.03 4.26 5.11
C THR A 225 -2.89 3.25 5.00
N THR A 226 -2.91 2.20 5.82
CA THR A 226 -1.84 1.20 5.89
C THR A 226 -2.29 -0.17 5.42
N ASN A 227 -1.31 -1.06 5.28
CA ASN A 227 -1.49 -2.49 5.05
C ASN A 227 -0.70 -3.33 6.07
N MET A 228 -0.98 -4.63 6.12
CA MET A 228 -0.36 -5.49 7.14
C MET A 228 1.15 -5.69 6.95
N LEU A 229 1.69 -5.61 5.73
CA LEU A 229 3.15 -5.67 5.53
C LEU A 229 3.83 -4.45 6.17
N ASP A 230 3.24 -3.26 5.97
CA ASP A 230 3.73 -2.02 6.58
C ASP A 230 3.63 -2.10 8.12
N VAL A 231 2.57 -2.71 8.67
CA VAL A 231 2.44 -2.94 10.12
C VAL A 231 3.54 -3.88 10.63
N VAL A 232 3.72 -5.04 10.02
CA VAL A 232 4.73 -6.02 10.47
C VAL A 232 6.14 -5.44 10.41
N THR A 233 6.49 -4.80 9.29
CA THR A 233 7.80 -4.14 9.13
C THR A 233 7.98 -2.97 10.10
N SER A 234 6.92 -2.20 10.35
CA SER A 234 6.93 -1.12 11.35
C SER A 234 7.21 -1.61 12.77
N LEU A 235 6.59 -2.74 13.15
CA LEU A 235 6.80 -3.36 14.46
C LEU A 235 8.17 -4.03 14.56
N GLN A 236 8.67 -4.60 13.46
CA GLN A 236 10.01 -5.19 13.39
C GLN A 236 11.12 -4.14 13.57
N LEU A 237 10.94 -2.93 13.00
CA LEU A 237 11.90 -1.84 13.12
C LEU A 237 11.87 -1.17 14.50
N ALA A 238 10.78 -1.32 15.25
CA ALA A 238 10.64 -0.69 16.56
C ALA A 238 11.56 -1.36 17.59
N SER A 239 12.25 -0.54 18.38
CA SER A 239 13.02 -1.02 19.55
C SER A 239 12.10 -1.45 20.69
N LYS A 240 10.88 -0.87 20.75
CA LYS A 240 9.87 -1.18 21.76
C LYS A 240 8.48 -1.06 21.15
N VAL A 241 7.62 -2.01 21.49
CA VAL A 241 6.20 -1.99 21.11
C VAL A 241 5.35 -1.84 22.36
N ILE A 242 4.47 -0.83 22.36
CA ILE A 242 3.40 -0.67 23.36
C ILE A 242 2.12 -1.17 22.71
N HIS A 243 1.53 -2.24 23.25
CA HIS A 243 0.27 -2.79 22.74
C HIS A 243 -0.89 -2.39 23.65
N VAL A 244 -1.99 -1.93 23.02
CA VAL A 244 -3.20 -1.46 23.69
C VAL A 244 -4.44 -2.14 23.12
#